data_AF-A0A9Q1CBA0-F1
#
_entry.id   AF-A0A9Q1CBA0-F1
#
_cell.length_a   1.000
_cell.length_b   1.000
_cell.length_c   1.000
_cell.angle_alpha   90.00
_cell.angle_beta   90.00
_cell.angle_gamma   90.00
#
_symmetry.space_group_name_H-M   'P 1'
#
loop_
_entity.id
_entity.type
_entity.pdbx_description
1 polymer ?
#
loop_
_entity_poly.entity_id
_entity_poly.type
_entity_poly.pdbx_seq_one_letter_code
_entity_poly.pdbx_strand_id
1 'polypeptide(L)'
;MAEVSPQFSRGEGTLTVPVSLHAKNRARLCERLREKEGVPNGAIVFLKGGEQETRFDSDFEPVFRQESYFHWTFGVIESDFLGAVSVNTGTSILFCPKLSEEYAVWLGTIKPKEYFQKRYGVDEVYYTNEIAAWIETQKPPMILTLRGLNTDSGKYSEEGTFTGIEKYTVNNSLLHPEIAECRVFKTPEEMEVLRYVCGVSSRAHIECMKRIRPGMKEYQIESMFQHYCSYHGGCRHTSYACICATGCNAAILHYGHAGEPNSKEIKDGDICNFDMGGEYYCYSSDITCAYPANGKFTEDQKIVYNSVLKANRAVLHAAKPGVCWTDMHLLAEKTLLTELKSHGLVKGDVDEMITARVGAIFFPHGLGHFMGIDVHDVGGYPEVGIERSNLPGLRSLRTARVLQEGMVLTIEPGCYFIESILVPAMKDEKKAKFFCPDVIQRFLKFGGVRIEDDVVITATGAELLNDVPRTVEEIEATMAEGRK
;
A
#
# COMPACT_ATOMS: atom_id res chain seq x y z
N MET A 1 -16.21 2.29 -34.76
CA MET A 1 -15.75 1.97 -33.38
C MET A 1 -14.50 2.79 -33.14
N ALA A 2 -14.40 3.50 -32.01
CA ALA A 2 -13.14 4.16 -31.64
C ALA A 2 -12.01 3.11 -31.64
N GLU A 3 -10.84 3.48 -32.13
CA GLU A 3 -9.71 2.57 -32.27
C GLU A 3 -9.29 2.10 -30.86
N VAL A 4 -9.48 0.81 -30.57
CA VAL A 4 -9.07 0.23 -29.27
C VAL A 4 -7.55 0.29 -29.21
N SER A 5 -7.01 1.06 -28.27
CA SER A 5 -5.59 1.16 -28.03
C SER A 5 -5.18 0.14 -26.94
N PRO A 6 -4.08 -0.60 -27.10
CA PRO A 6 -3.58 -1.58 -26.13
C PRO A 6 -2.88 -0.87 -24.95
N GLN A 7 -3.59 0.04 -24.30
CA GLN A 7 -3.12 0.82 -23.17
C GLN A 7 -4.29 1.24 -22.28
N PHE A 8 -4.04 1.36 -20.98
CA PHE A 8 -4.95 2.00 -20.05
C PHE A 8 -4.67 3.51 -20.01
N SER A 9 -5.72 4.32 -20.06
CA SER A 9 -5.65 5.77 -19.84
C SER A 9 -7.02 6.27 -19.38
N ARG A 10 -7.03 7.32 -18.56
CA ARG A 10 -8.24 8.00 -18.09
C ARG A 10 -8.45 9.35 -18.81
N GLY A 11 -7.71 9.60 -19.89
CA GLY A 11 -7.81 10.81 -20.70
C GLY A 11 -6.59 11.71 -20.56
N GLU A 12 -6.72 12.92 -21.08
CA GLU A 12 -5.66 13.94 -21.07
C GLU A 12 -5.20 14.25 -19.65
N GLY A 13 -3.89 14.41 -19.46
CA GLY A 13 -3.28 14.68 -18.16
C GLY A 13 -3.08 13.45 -17.27
N THR A 14 -3.60 12.27 -17.65
CA THR A 14 -3.41 11.02 -16.89
C THR A 14 -2.35 10.12 -17.51
N LEU A 15 -1.68 9.31 -16.69
CA LEU A 15 -0.67 8.37 -17.17
C LEU A 15 -1.28 7.35 -18.13
N THR A 16 -0.64 7.17 -19.27
CA THR A 16 -0.93 6.05 -20.17
C THR A 16 -0.10 4.84 -19.76
N VAL A 17 -0.76 3.74 -19.40
CA VAL A 17 -0.10 2.51 -18.96
C VAL A 17 -0.18 1.48 -20.08
N PRO A 18 0.95 1.04 -20.67
CA PRO A 18 0.92 0.09 -21.76
C PRO A 18 0.59 -1.32 -21.25
N VAL A 19 -0.19 -2.09 -22.01
CA VAL A 19 -0.51 -3.49 -21.63
C VAL A 19 0.71 -4.41 -21.59
N SER A 20 1.84 -3.97 -22.18
CA SER A 20 3.13 -4.66 -22.09
C SER A 20 3.62 -4.81 -20.66
N LEU A 21 3.17 -3.95 -19.72
CA LEU A 21 3.40 -4.12 -18.29
C LEU A 21 2.96 -5.52 -17.84
N HIS A 22 1.69 -5.86 -18.10
CA HIS A 22 1.11 -7.14 -17.68
C HIS A 22 1.70 -8.32 -18.49
N ALA A 23 2.02 -8.12 -19.76
CA ALA A 23 2.71 -9.15 -20.56
C ALA A 23 4.10 -9.50 -19.99
N LYS A 24 4.87 -8.51 -19.55
CA LYS A 24 6.16 -8.72 -18.86
C LYS A 24 5.99 -9.44 -17.54
N ASN A 25 4.96 -9.10 -16.76
CA ASN A 25 4.63 -9.79 -15.51
C ASN A 25 4.32 -11.28 -15.74
N ARG A 26 3.50 -11.61 -16.75
CA ARG A 26 3.26 -13.01 -17.15
C ARG A 26 4.55 -13.73 -17.54
N ALA A 27 5.40 -13.09 -18.33
CA ALA A 27 6.68 -13.67 -18.75
C ALA A 27 7.60 -13.98 -17.54
N ARG A 28 7.75 -13.04 -16.61
CA ARG A 28 8.51 -13.21 -15.36
C ARG A 28 7.97 -14.35 -14.51
N LEU A 29 6.65 -14.44 -14.36
CA LEU A 29 6.01 -15.54 -13.64
C LEU A 29 6.29 -16.89 -14.30
N CYS A 30 6.13 -16.98 -15.62
CA CYS A 30 6.42 -18.22 -16.35
C CYS A 30 7.88 -18.64 -16.22
N GLU A 31 8.84 -17.70 -16.28
CA GLU A 31 10.26 -17.97 -16.09
C GLU A 31 10.51 -18.61 -14.71
N ARG A 32 10.02 -18.00 -13.63
CA ARG A 32 10.12 -18.56 -12.27
C ARG A 32 9.49 -19.95 -12.16
N LEU A 33 8.30 -20.12 -12.72
CA LEU A 33 7.58 -21.40 -12.65
C LEU A 33 8.26 -22.52 -13.44
N ARG A 34 8.96 -22.22 -14.54
CA ARG A 34 9.74 -23.23 -15.29
C ARG A 34 10.95 -23.74 -14.51
N GLU A 35 11.53 -22.90 -13.66
CA GLU A 35 12.65 -23.26 -12.79
C GLU A 35 12.19 -23.93 -11.49
N LYS A 36 10.89 -23.88 -11.18
CA LYS A 36 10.33 -24.39 -9.93
C LYS A 36 10.20 -25.91 -9.94
N GLU A 37 10.86 -26.56 -9.00
CA GLU A 37 10.68 -28.00 -8.74
C GLU A 37 9.20 -28.33 -8.48
N GLY A 38 8.70 -29.38 -9.13
CA GLY A 38 7.32 -29.82 -9.01
C GLY A 38 6.35 -29.21 -10.04
N VAL A 39 6.78 -28.22 -10.83
CA VAL A 39 5.98 -27.68 -11.95
C VAL A 39 6.34 -28.43 -13.24
N PRO A 40 5.43 -29.25 -13.82
CA PRO A 40 5.72 -29.99 -15.04
C PRO A 40 5.65 -29.10 -16.29
N ASN A 41 6.38 -29.49 -17.34
CA ASN A 41 6.24 -28.89 -18.67
C ASN A 41 4.78 -29.01 -19.16
N GLY A 42 4.22 -27.90 -19.62
CA GLY A 42 2.83 -27.82 -20.06
C GLY A 42 1.82 -27.49 -18.95
N ALA A 43 2.27 -27.23 -17.72
CA ALA A 43 1.40 -26.70 -16.68
C ALA A 43 0.73 -25.39 -17.11
N ILE A 44 -0.48 -25.16 -16.60
CA ILE A 44 -1.27 -23.95 -16.85
C ILE A 44 -1.53 -23.25 -15.52
N VAL A 45 -1.20 -21.97 -15.44
CA VAL A 45 -1.67 -21.09 -14.37
C VAL A 45 -3.13 -20.75 -14.63
N PHE A 46 -3.98 -20.89 -13.63
CA PHE A 46 -5.39 -20.51 -13.67
C PHE A 46 -5.71 -19.53 -12.54
N LEU A 47 -6.28 -18.38 -12.88
CA LEU A 47 -6.67 -17.32 -11.95
C LEU A 47 -8.14 -16.94 -12.16
N LYS A 48 -8.83 -16.74 -11.04
CA LYS A 48 -10.18 -16.16 -10.99
C LYS A 48 -10.05 -14.66 -10.71
N GLY A 49 -10.66 -13.82 -11.55
CA GLY A 49 -10.80 -12.39 -11.27
C GLY A 49 -11.89 -12.13 -10.22
N GLY A 50 -11.90 -10.93 -9.67
CA GLY A 50 -12.93 -10.47 -8.74
C GLY A 50 -14.32 -10.43 -9.39
N GLU A 51 -15.32 -10.70 -8.57
CA GLU A 51 -16.74 -10.70 -8.95
C GLU A 51 -17.41 -9.41 -8.46
N GLN A 52 -18.45 -8.95 -9.17
CA GLN A 52 -19.23 -7.81 -8.70
C GLN A 52 -20.09 -8.25 -7.51
N GLU A 53 -19.87 -7.62 -6.36
CA GLU A 53 -20.67 -7.87 -5.16
C GLU A 53 -21.81 -6.86 -5.01
N THR A 54 -22.81 -7.24 -4.22
CA THR A 54 -23.87 -6.35 -3.75
C THR A 54 -23.70 -6.02 -2.27
N ARG A 55 -24.25 -4.89 -1.84
CA ARG A 55 -24.29 -4.55 -0.42
C ARG A 55 -25.33 -5.43 0.28
N PHE A 56 -24.85 -6.48 0.92
CA PHE A 56 -25.68 -7.49 1.59
C PHE A 56 -26.77 -8.02 0.63
N ASP A 57 -28.04 -7.94 1.01
CA ASP A 57 -29.20 -8.42 0.26
C ASP A 57 -29.87 -7.34 -0.62
N SER A 58 -29.25 -6.16 -0.75
CA SER A 58 -29.73 -5.09 -1.65
C SER A 58 -29.21 -5.24 -3.09
N ASP A 59 -29.73 -4.43 -4.00
CA ASP A 59 -29.28 -4.31 -5.41
C ASP A 59 -28.18 -3.25 -5.60
N PHE A 60 -27.67 -2.65 -4.51
CA PHE A 60 -26.59 -1.68 -4.60
C PHE A 60 -25.26 -2.39 -4.88
N GLU A 61 -24.67 -2.10 -6.04
CA GLU A 61 -23.33 -2.53 -6.44
C GLU A 61 -22.29 -1.46 -6.05
N PRO A 62 -21.37 -1.74 -5.11
CA PRO A 62 -20.22 -0.88 -4.87
C PRO A 62 -19.36 -0.79 -6.14
N VAL A 63 -18.59 0.30 -6.25
CA VAL A 63 -17.63 0.44 -7.35
C VAL A 63 -16.64 -0.72 -7.30
N PHE A 64 -16.57 -1.49 -8.39
CA PHE A 64 -15.66 -2.62 -8.51
C PHE A 64 -14.18 -2.20 -8.57
N ARG A 65 -13.35 -2.94 -7.86
CA ARG A 65 -11.88 -2.91 -7.92
C ARG A 65 -11.41 -4.36 -8.04
N GLN A 66 -10.54 -4.63 -9.00
CA GLN A 66 -10.09 -5.98 -9.36
C GLN A 66 -9.30 -6.67 -8.22
N GLU A 67 -9.28 -8.01 -8.21
CA GLU A 67 -8.37 -8.80 -7.37
C GLU A 67 -6.91 -8.56 -7.79
N SER A 68 -6.01 -8.37 -6.82
CA SER A 68 -4.67 -7.84 -7.04
C SER A 68 -3.75 -8.75 -7.87
N TYR A 69 -3.80 -10.07 -7.67
CA TYR A 69 -2.99 -11.01 -8.46
C TYR A 69 -3.51 -11.14 -9.90
N PHE A 70 -4.83 -11.11 -10.09
CA PHE A 70 -5.46 -11.08 -11.40
C PHE A 70 -5.12 -9.79 -12.15
N HIS A 71 -5.22 -8.65 -11.47
CA HIS A 71 -4.81 -7.35 -12.02
C HIS A 71 -3.34 -7.35 -12.41
N TRP A 72 -2.44 -7.79 -11.52
CA TRP A 72 -1.00 -7.87 -11.81
C TRP A 72 -0.70 -8.65 -13.10
N THR A 73 -1.43 -9.75 -13.30
CA THR A 73 -1.25 -10.69 -14.41
C THR A 73 -1.86 -10.18 -15.73
N PHE A 74 -3.02 -9.50 -15.68
CA PHE A 74 -3.81 -9.21 -16.88
C PHE A 74 -4.22 -7.75 -17.09
N GLY A 75 -4.25 -6.92 -16.04
CA GLY A 75 -4.70 -5.53 -16.13
C GLY A 75 -6.21 -5.34 -16.36
N VAL A 76 -6.98 -6.42 -16.28
CA VAL A 76 -8.43 -6.40 -16.53
C VAL A 76 -9.13 -5.58 -15.46
N ILE A 77 -10.02 -4.67 -15.89
CA ILE A 77 -10.78 -3.80 -14.98
C ILE A 77 -12.26 -4.20 -14.85
N GLU A 78 -12.76 -5.07 -15.72
CA GLU A 78 -14.09 -5.64 -15.64
C GLU A 78 -14.15 -6.78 -14.60
N SER A 79 -15.31 -6.96 -13.97
CA SER A 79 -15.59 -8.06 -13.04
C SER A 79 -15.88 -9.37 -13.78
N ASP A 80 -15.82 -10.48 -13.05
CA ASP A 80 -16.28 -11.81 -13.46
C ASP A 80 -15.45 -12.43 -14.60
N PHE A 81 -14.22 -11.94 -14.82
CA PHE A 81 -13.27 -12.53 -15.77
C PHE A 81 -12.51 -13.69 -15.13
N LEU A 82 -12.12 -14.65 -15.96
CA LEU A 82 -11.11 -15.65 -15.63
C LEU A 82 -9.90 -15.49 -16.54
N GLY A 83 -8.76 -16.06 -16.14
CA GLY A 83 -7.52 -15.94 -16.88
C GLY A 83 -6.65 -17.18 -16.75
N ALA A 84 -5.97 -17.52 -17.84
CA ALA A 84 -5.03 -18.62 -17.86
C ALA A 84 -3.71 -18.21 -18.55
N VAL A 85 -2.61 -18.81 -18.10
CA VAL A 85 -1.29 -18.66 -18.72
C VAL A 85 -0.63 -20.02 -18.87
N SER A 86 -0.29 -20.40 -20.11
CA SER A 86 0.55 -21.58 -20.37
C SER A 86 1.97 -21.31 -19.88
N VAL A 87 2.45 -22.07 -18.90
CA VAL A 87 3.79 -21.85 -18.30
C VAL A 87 4.89 -22.04 -19.35
N ASN A 88 4.75 -23.04 -20.23
CA ASN A 88 5.78 -23.37 -21.21
C ASN A 88 5.88 -22.31 -22.32
N THR A 89 4.75 -21.89 -22.88
CA THR A 89 4.73 -20.99 -24.05
C THR A 89 4.58 -19.52 -23.69
N GLY A 90 4.11 -19.21 -22.48
CA GLY A 90 3.72 -17.85 -22.08
C GLY A 90 2.39 -17.38 -22.69
N THR A 91 1.70 -18.25 -23.46
CA THR A 91 0.40 -17.93 -24.07
C THR A 91 -0.60 -17.56 -22.99
N SER A 92 -1.23 -16.42 -23.16
CA SER A 92 -2.13 -15.77 -22.21
C SER A 92 -3.56 -15.74 -22.76
N ILE A 93 -4.49 -16.17 -21.92
CA ILE A 93 -5.88 -16.40 -22.30
C ILE A 93 -6.78 -15.69 -21.30
N LEU A 94 -7.74 -14.91 -21.80
CA LEU A 94 -8.82 -14.34 -21.00
C LEU A 94 -10.14 -15.01 -21.30
N PHE A 95 -10.94 -15.21 -20.25
CA PHE A 95 -12.31 -15.66 -20.37
C PHE A 95 -13.24 -14.55 -19.89
N CYS A 96 -13.94 -13.90 -20.82
CA CYS A 96 -14.88 -12.83 -20.51
C CYS A 96 -16.30 -13.37 -20.28
N PRO A 97 -17.14 -12.75 -19.45
CA PRO A 97 -18.54 -13.14 -19.30
C PRO A 97 -19.28 -13.11 -20.64
N LYS A 98 -20.13 -14.11 -20.90
CA LYS A 98 -21.08 -14.06 -22.02
C LYS A 98 -22.33 -13.29 -21.58
N LEU A 99 -22.38 -12.02 -21.95
CA LEU A 99 -23.45 -11.10 -21.54
C LEU A 99 -24.73 -11.30 -22.38
N SER A 100 -25.89 -11.10 -21.74
CA SER A 100 -27.20 -11.12 -22.43
C SER A 100 -27.44 -9.83 -23.20
N GLU A 101 -28.41 -9.82 -24.11
CA GLU A 101 -28.81 -8.61 -24.85
C GLU A 101 -29.30 -7.48 -23.93
N GLU A 102 -29.85 -7.82 -22.76
CA GLU A 102 -30.29 -6.85 -21.75
C GLU A 102 -29.13 -5.99 -21.23
N TYR A 103 -27.91 -6.51 -21.19
CA TYR A 103 -26.72 -5.75 -20.80
C TYR A 103 -26.57 -4.48 -21.66
N ALA A 104 -26.90 -4.57 -22.95
CA ALA A 104 -26.84 -3.43 -23.88
C ALA A 104 -27.79 -2.29 -23.50
N VAL A 105 -28.88 -2.60 -22.81
CA VAL A 105 -29.89 -1.64 -22.35
C VAL A 105 -29.46 -0.99 -21.04
N TRP A 106 -28.92 -1.76 -20.10
CA TRP A 106 -28.69 -1.31 -18.73
C TRP A 106 -27.27 -0.85 -18.43
N LEU A 107 -26.26 -1.56 -18.93
CA LEU A 107 -24.86 -1.43 -18.47
C LEU A 107 -23.92 -0.90 -19.54
N GLY A 108 -24.25 -1.10 -20.82
CA GLY A 108 -23.55 -0.48 -21.94
C GLY A 108 -23.25 -1.43 -23.09
N THR A 109 -22.41 -1.02 -24.02
CA THR A 109 -22.16 -1.81 -25.23
C THR A 109 -21.52 -3.16 -24.93
N ILE A 110 -22.17 -4.25 -25.37
CA ILE A 110 -21.60 -5.60 -25.37
C ILE A 110 -20.38 -5.61 -26.29
N LYS A 111 -19.20 -5.86 -25.73
CA LYS A 111 -17.94 -5.88 -26.47
C LYS A 111 -17.67 -7.28 -27.02
N PRO A 112 -17.23 -7.41 -28.28
CA PRO A 112 -16.85 -8.71 -28.84
C PRO A 112 -15.50 -9.18 -28.27
N LYS A 113 -15.16 -10.46 -28.42
CA LYS A 113 -13.93 -11.05 -27.85
C LYS A 113 -12.66 -10.37 -28.38
N GLU A 114 -12.66 -9.97 -29.64
CA GLU A 114 -11.56 -9.27 -30.32
C GLU A 114 -11.28 -7.89 -29.69
N TYR A 115 -12.30 -7.25 -29.10
CA TYR A 115 -12.11 -6.01 -28.35
C TYR A 115 -11.23 -6.27 -27.11
N PHE A 116 -11.55 -7.30 -26.32
CA PHE A 116 -10.79 -7.63 -25.11
C PHE A 116 -9.38 -8.12 -25.46
N GLN A 117 -9.24 -8.89 -26.54
CA GLN A 117 -7.94 -9.37 -27.01
C GLN A 117 -7.01 -8.18 -27.32
N LYS A 118 -7.50 -7.20 -28.10
CA LYS A 118 -6.74 -5.98 -28.42
C LYS A 118 -6.54 -5.07 -27.21
N ARG A 119 -7.56 -4.93 -26.35
CA ARG A 119 -7.53 -4.07 -25.16
C ARG A 119 -6.50 -4.52 -24.14
N TYR A 120 -6.37 -5.84 -23.91
CA TYR A 120 -5.50 -6.41 -22.87
C TYR A 120 -4.20 -7.02 -23.41
N GLY A 121 -4.02 -7.03 -24.74
CA GLY A 121 -2.82 -7.58 -25.36
C GLY A 121 -2.58 -9.04 -24.97
N VAL A 122 -3.66 -9.83 -24.90
CA VAL A 122 -3.60 -11.28 -24.64
C VAL A 122 -3.69 -12.05 -25.95
N ASP A 123 -3.23 -13.29 -25.94
CA ASP A 123 -3.12 -14.11 -27.14
C ASP A 123 -4.48 -14.63 -27.59
N GLU A 124 -5.34 -15.03 -26.64
CA GLU A 124 -6.65 -15.62 -26.91
C GLU A 124 -7.73 -15.09 -25.97
N VAL A 125 -8.98 -15.04 -26.47
CA VAL A 125 -10.16 -14.70 -25.67
C VAL A 125 -11.31 -15.67 -25.93
N TYR A 126 -11.89 -16.18 -24.84
CA TYR A 126 -13.07 -17.05 -24.82
C TYR A 126 -14.13 -16.50 -23.87
N TYR A 127 -15.29 -17.14 -23.83
CA TYR A 127 -16.28 -16.87 -22.79
C TYR A 127 -16.00 -17.70 -21.52
N THR A 128 -16.40 -17.21 -20.36
CA THR A 128 -16.23 -17.93 -19.06
C THR A 128 -16.83 -19.33 -19.06
N ASN A 129 -17.96 -19.53 -19.76
CA ASN A 129 -18.59 -20.85 -19.89
C ASN A 129 -17.87 -21.79 -20.88
N GLU A 130 -16.84 -21.34 -21.59
CA GLU A 130 -16.03 -22.15 -22.52
C GLU A 130 -14.76 -22.71 -21.86
N ILE A 131 -14.45 -22.33 -20.61
CA ILE A 131 -13.19 -22.70 -19.95
C ILE A 131 -12.94 -24.21 -19.89
N ALA A 132 -13.96 -24.99 -19.51
CA ALA A 132 -13.81 -26.44 -19.37
C ALA A 132 -13.45 -27.10 -20.70
N ALA A 133 -14.09 -26.65 -21.80
CA ALA A 133 -13.81 -27.13 -23.14
C ALA A 133 -12.41 -26.70 -23.60
N TRP A 134 -12.01 -25.45 -23.33
CA TRP A 134 -10.67 -24.97 -23.65
C TRP A 134 -9.59 -25.81 -22.93
N ILE A 135 -9.71 -26.01 -21.61
CA ILE A 135 -8.75 -26.83 -20.84
C ILE A 135 -8.67 -28.26 -21.39
N GLU A 136 -9.79 -28.86 -21.81
CA GLU A 136 -9.82 -30.21 -22.41
C GLU A 136 -9.03 -30.28 -23.72
N THR A 137 -8.99 -29.20 -24.51
CA THR A 137 -8.13 -29.12 -25.70
C THR A 137 -6.64 -29.01 -25.36
N GLN A 138 -6.31 -28.33 -24.26
CA GLN A 138 -4.92 -28.14 -23.85
C GLN A 138 -4.30 -29.38 -23.19
N LYS A 139 -5.13 -30.19 -22.51
CA LYS A 139 -4.72 -31.40 -21.78
C LYS A 139 -3.53 -31.15 -20.83
N PRO A 140 -3.62 -30.15 -19.93
CA PRO A 140 -2.51 -29.82 -19.06
C PRO A 140 -2.21 -30.98 -18.10
N PRO A 141 -0.93 -31.32 -17.85
CA PRO A 141 -0.57 -32.29 -16.82
C PRO A 141 -0.84 -31.76 -15.40
N MET A 142 -0.92 -30.43 -15.24
CA MET A 142 -1.20 -29.77 -13.97
C MET A 142 -1.84 -28.39 -14.19
N ILE A 143 -2.80 -28.06 -13.36
CA ILE A 143 -3.36 -26.70 -13.24
C ILE A 143 -2.85 -26.10 -11.94
N LEU A 144 -2.15 -24.97 -12.05
CA LEU A 144 -1.64 -24.19 -10.92
C LEU A 144 -2.69 -23.14 -10.54
N THR A 145 -3.24 -23.24 -9.34
CA THR A 145 -4.24 -22.31 -8.80
C THR A 145 -3.65 -21.48 -7.67
N LEU A 146 -4.24 -20.31 -7.42
CA LEU A 146 -3.74 -19.38 -6.41
C LEU A 146 -4.35 -19.65 -5.04
N ARG A 147 -3.58 -20.21 -4.11
CA ARG A 147 -3.99 -20.33 -2.71
C ARG A 147 -2.83 -20.09 -1.75
N GLY A 148 -2.82 -18.94 -1.08
CA GLY A 148 -1.82 -18.68 -0.04
C GLY A 148 -2.24 -17.65 0.98
N LEU A 149 -1.55 -17.65 2.11
CA LEU A 149 -1.84 -16.80 3.26
C LEU A 149 -1.27 -15.40 3.04
N ASN A 150 -2.13 -14.37 3.07
CA ASN A 150 -1.68 -13.00 3.21
C ASN A 150 -1.26 -12.75 4.66
N THR A 151 -0.01 -12.34 4.86
CA THR A 151 0.65 -12.28 6.17
C THR A 151 0.25 -11.10 7.05
N ASP A 152 -0.54 -10.17 6.52
CA ASP A 152 -1.03 -8.99 7.23
C ASP A 152 -2.49 -9.16 7.67
N SER A 153 -3.33 -9.73 6.80
CA SER A 153 -4.75 -9.99 7.09
C SER A 153 -5.01 -11.34 7.73
N GLY A 154 -4.09 -12.30 7.59
CA GLY A 154 -4.29 -13.69 8.01
C GLY A 154 -5.32 -14.45 7.16
N LYS A 155 -5.73 -13.90 6.01
CA LYS A 155 -6.69 -14.53 5.09
C LYS A 155 -5.96 -15.29 3.98
N TYR A 156 -6.55 -16.38 3.52
CA TYR A 156 -6.10 -17.07 2.33
C TYR A 156 -6.70 -16.42 1.09
N SER A 157 -5.92 -16.34 0.00
CA SER A 157 -6.45 -15.98 -1.33
C SER A 157 -7.53 -16.97 -1.76
N GLU A 158 -8.52 -16.47 -2.50
CA GLU A 158 -9.57 -17.31 -3.06
C GLU A 158 -9.02 -18.14 -4.23
N GLU A 159 -9.18 -19.45 -4.14
CA GLU A 159 -8.73 -20.37 -5.18
C GLU A 159 -9.74 -20.42 -6.33
N GLY A 160 -9.28 -20.15 -7.55
CA GLY A 160 -10.13 -20.25 -8.73
C GLY A 160 -10.62 -21.68 -8.98
N THR A 161 -11.90 -21.83 -9.33
CA THR A 161 -12.52 -23.11 -9.69
C THR A 161 -13.36 -22.98 -10.96
N PHE A 162 -13.61 -24.10 -11.64
CA PHE A 162 -14.56 -24.21 -12.74
C PHE A 162 -15.13 -25.62 -12.82
N THR A 163 -16.31 -25.78 -13.45
CA THR A 163 -16.93 -27.10 -13.63
C THR A 163 -16.04 -28.03 -14.45
N GLY A 164 -15.66 -29.18 -13.89
CA GLY A 164 -14.78 -30.15 -14.57
C GLY A 164 -13.30 -30.04 -14.17
N ILE A 165 -12.93 -29.10 -13.30
CA ILE A 165 -11.55 -28.95 -12.82
C ILE A 165 -11.05 -30.20 -12.07
N GLU A 166 -11.96 -30.93 -11.42
CA GLU A 166 -11.69 -32.15 -10.66
C GLU A 166 -11.14 -33.32 -11.51
N LYS A 167 -11.22 -33.21 -12.84
CA LYS A 167 -10.64 -34.17 -13.79
C LYS A 167 -9.13 -34.05 -13.93
N TYR A 168 -8.55 -32.96 -13.44
CA TYR A 168 -7.14 -32.61 -13.61
C TYR A 168 -6.39 -32.65 -12.27
N THR A 169 -5.07 -32.79 -12.34
CA THR A 169 -4.22 -32.55 -11.17
C THR A 169 -4.15 -31.05 -10.92
N VAL A 170 -4.74 -30.61 -9.81
CA VAL A 170 -4.67 -29.22 -9.35
C VAL A 170 -3.61 -29.10 -8.26
N ASN A 171 -2.74 -28.11 -8.36
CA ASN A 171 -1.82 -27.73 -7.30
C ASN A 171 -2.04 -26.26 -6.94
N ASN A 172 -2.33 -26.03 -5.67
CA ASN A 172 -2.68 -24.71 -5.16
C ASN A 172 -1.60 -24.07 -4.27
N SER A 173 -0.47 -24.76 -4.05
CA SER A 173 0.62 -24.31 -3.17
C SER A 173 1.84 -23.78 -3.93
N LEU A 174 2.08 -24.24 -5.16
CA LEU A 174 3.27 -23.85 -5.94
C LEU A 174 3.18 -22.45 -6.53
N LEU A 175 1.98 -21.96 -6.86
CA LEU A 175 1.81 -20.67 -7.54
C LEU A 175 2.04 -19.47 -6.60
N HIS A 176 1.40 -19.48 -5.42
CA HIS A 176 1.34 -18.31 -4.55
C HIS A 176 2.73 -17.75 -4.17
N PRO A 177 3.70 -18.57 -3.71
CA PRO A 177 5.02 -18.06 -3.37
C PRO A 177 5.73 -17.39 -4.58
N GLU A 178 5.57 -17.95 -5.78
CA GLU A 178 6.28 -17.46 -6.96
C GLU A 178 5.67 -16.17 -7.52
N ILE A 179 4.34 -16.07 -7.57
CA ILE A 179 3.67 -14.85 -8.02
C ILE A 179 3.78 -13.72 -6.98
N ALA A 180 3.75 -14.04 -5.69
CA ALA A 180 4.02 -13.06 -4.63
C ALA A 180 5.46 -12.51 -4.73
N GLU A 181 6.45 -13.39 -4.97
CA GLU A 181 7.84 -12.96 -5.14
C GLU A 181 8.03 -12.09 -6.39
N CYS A 182 7.36 -12.40 -7.51
CA CYS A 182 7.32 -11.50 -8.66
C CYS A 182 6.78 -10.10 -8.32
N ARG A 183 5.74 -10.01 -7.48
CA ARG A 183 5.14 -8.72 -7.06
C ARG A 183 6.04 -7.91 -6.11
N VAL A 184 6.91 -8.55 -5.35
CA VAL A 184 7.88 -7.85 -4.47
C VAL A 184 8.79 -6.92 -5.29
N PHE A 185 9.21 -7.36 -6.48
CA PHE A 185 10.13 -6.63 -7.35
C PHE A 185 9.40 -5.94 -8.50
N LYS A 186 9.44 -4.60 -8.52
CA LYS A 186 8.73 -3.79 -9.50
C LYS A 186 9.52 -3.69 -10.80
N THR A 187 8.84 -3.88 -11.91
CA THR A 187 9.38 -3.61 -13.25
C THR A 187 9.50 -2.11 -13.51
N PRO A 188 10.28 -1.67 -14.52
CA PRO A 188 10.31 -0.28 -14.94
C PRO A 188 8.92 0.28 -15.26
N GLU A 189 8.07 -0.50 -15.94
CA GLU A 189 6.69 -0.07 -16.22
C GLU A 189 5.84 0.10 -14.96
N GLU A 190 5.96 -0.80 -13.98
CA GLU A 190 5.27 -0.66 -12.68
C GLU A 190 5.75 0.59 -11.92
N MET A 191 7.05 0.88 -12.00
CA MET A 191 7.63 2.07 -11.38
C MET A 191 7.09 3.36 -11.98
N GLU A 192 6.78 3.42 -13.28
CA GLU A 192 6.15 4.60 -13.88
C GLU A 192 4.74 4.85 -13.32
N VAL A 193 3.96 3.78 -13.08
CA VAL A 193 2.64 3.90 -12.45
C VAL A 193 2.76 4.38 -11.01
N LEU A 194 3.69 3.80 -10.24
CA LEU A 194 3.94 4.17 -8.85
C LEU A 194 4.41 5.63 -8.73
N ARG A 195 5.37 6.07 -9.55
CA ARG A 195 5.81 7.48 -9.59
C ARG A 195 4.66 8.42 -9.91
N TYR A 196 3.81 8.05 -10.86
CA TYR A 196 2.65 8.86 -11.22
C TYR A 196 1.67 9.01 -10.05
N VAL A 197 1.24 7.89 -9.43
CA VAL A 197 0.25 7.94 -8.36
C VAL A 197 0.80 8.60 -7.08
N CYS A 198 2.07 8.36 -6.74
CA CYS A 198 2.75 9.08 -5.66
C CYS A 198 2.82 10.59 -5.94
N GLY A 199 3.12 10.99 -7.17
CA GLY A 199 3.13 12.39 -7.58
C GLY A 199 1.75 13.06 -7.53
N VAL A 200 0.69 12.34 -7.92
CA VAL A 200 -0.70 12.82 -7.78
C VAL A 200 -1.05 13.02 -6.31
N SER A 201 -0.81 12.02 -5.47
CA SER A 201 -1.10 12.07 -4.03
C SER A 201 -0.27 13.15 -3.32
N SER A 202 0.98 13.36 -3.73
CA SER A 202 1.83 14.43 -3.22
C SER A 202 1.22 15.82 -3.46
N ARG A 203 0.76 16.07 -4.69
CA ARG A 203 0.09 17.34 -5.02
C ARG A 203 -1.24 17.48 -4.28
N ALA A 204 -1.99 16.40 -4.09
CA ALA A 204 -3.21 16.42 -3.29
C ALA A 204 -2.94 16.81 -1.83
N HIS A 205 -1.89 16.25 -1.21
CA HIS A 205 -1.43 16.64 0.14
C HIS A 205 -1.06 18.12 0.22
N ILE A 206 -0.33 18.64 -0.78
CA ILE A 206 0.02 20.06 -0.86
C ILE A 206 -1.23 20.94 -0.95
N GLU A 207 -2.21 20.55 -1.78
CA GLU A 207 -3.47 21.28 -1.89
C GLU A 207 -4.29 21.27 -0.59
N CYS A 208 -4.24 20.18 0.17
CA CYS A 208 -4.81 20.08 1.51
C CYS A 208 -4.09 21.01 2.51
N MET A 209 -2.75 21.02 2.53
CA MET A 209 -1.94 21.92 3.36
C MET A 209 -2.26 23.40 3.09
N LYS A 210 -2.47 23.78 1.82
CA LYS A 210 -2.83 25.16 1.44
C LYS A 210 -4.21 25.57 1.95
N ARG A 211 -5.17 24.65 2.01
CA ARG A 211 -6.59 24.95 2.29
C ARG A 211 -7.02 24.77 3.73
N ILE A 212 -6.37 23.91 4.51
CA ILE A 212 -6.77 23.63 5.90
C ILE A 212 -6.82 24.88 6.78
N ARG A 213 -7.88 25.03 7.56
CA ARG A 213 -8.07 26.10 8.56
C ARG A 213 -8.67 25.54 9.85
N PRO A 214 -8.34 26.13 11.02
CA PRO A 214 -9.14 25.92 12.22
C PRO A 214 -10.62 26.21 11.96
N GLY A 215 -11.50 25.40 12.55
CA GLY A 215 -12.95 25.45 12.35
C GLY A 215 -13.48 24.50 11.27
N MET A 216 -12.60 23.97 10.40
CA MET A 216 -12.96 22.91 9.46
C MET A 216 -13.16 21.57 10.19
N LYS A 217 -13.74 20.61 9.48
CA LYS A 217 -13.83 19.20 9.87
C LYS A 217 -12.78 18.38 9.15
N GLU A 218 -12.29 17.34 9.82
CA GLU A 218 -11.30 16.40 9.26
C GLU A 218 -11.77 15.81 7.91
N TYR A 219 -13.02 15.37 7.80
CA TYR A 219 -13.58 14.83 6.55
C TYR A 219 -13.60 15.83 5.39
N GLN A 220 -13.56 17.15 5.67
CA GLN A 220 -13.49 18.14 4.60
C GLN A 220 -12.12 18.10 3.92
N ILE A 221 -11.07 17.73 4.65
CA ILE A 221 -9.74 17.54 4.07
C ILE A 221 -9.66 16.22 3.30
N GLU A 222 -10.20 15.13 3.86
CA GLU A 222 -10.38 13.87 3.14
C GLU A 222 -11.06 14.09 1.78
N SER A 223 -12.17 14.86 1.77
CA SER A 223 -12.90 15.18 0.55
C SER A 223 -12.07 15.98 -0.45
N MET A 224 -11.25 16.94 0.00
CA MET A 224 -10.35 17.70 -0.87
C MET A 224 -9.27 16.82 -1.49
N PHE A 225 -8.69 15.91 -0.70
CA PHE A 225 -7.69 14.96 -1.18
C PHE A 225 -8.28 14.04 -2.26
N GLN A 226 -9.40 13.39 -1.96
CA GLN A 226 -10.10 12.51 -2.90
C GLN A 226 -10.52 13.25 -4.17
N HIS A 227 -11.02 14.48 -4.04
CA HIS A 227 -11.34 15.32 -5.18
C HIS A 227 -10.12 15.57 -6.07
N TYR A 228 -8.99 15.99 -5.51
CA TYR A 228 -7.78 16.25 -6.29
C TYR A 228 -7.30 14.99 -7.01
N CYS A 229 -7.18 13.87 -6.30
CA CYS A 229 -6.72 12.59 -6.86
C CYS A 229 -7.63 12.11 -7.99
N SER A 230 -8.95 12.21 -7.82
CA SER A 230 -9.92 11.79 -8.83
C SER A 230 -9.97 12.74 -10.02
N TYR A 231 -10.07 14.05 -9.77
CA TYR A 231 -10.26 15.06 -10.81
C TYR A 231 -9.00 15.28 -11.66
N HIS A 232 -7.83 15.41 -11.03
CA HIS A 232 -6.57 15.66 -11.75
C HIS A 232 -5.78 14.38 -12.05
N GLY A 233 -5.87 13.37 -11.20
CA GLY A 233 -5.09 12.13 -11.32
C GLY A 233 -5.83 10.99 -11.99
N GLY A 234 -7.15 11.08 -12.15
CA GLY A 234 -7.97 9.95 -12.63
C GLY A 234 -8.07 8.80 -11.63
N CYS A 235 -7.67 9.00 -10.37
CA CYS A 235 -7.71 8.00 -9.30
C CYS A 235 -9.14 7.90 -8.76
N ARG A 236 -9.91 6.92 -9.26
CA ARG A 236 -11.30 6.70 -8.81
C ARG A 236 -11.38 6.15 -7.38
N HIS A 237 -10.35 5.39 -6.97
CA HIS A 237 -10.23 4.83 -5.62
C HIS A 237 -9.10 5.51 -4.86
N THR A 238 -9.18 5.43 -3.54
CA THR A 238 -8.04 5.59 -2.65
C THR A 238 -7.46 4.22 -2.33
N SER A 239 -6.18 4.16 -1.98
CA SER A 239 -5.51 2.90 -1.63
C SER A 239 -6.02 2.30 -0.31
N TYR A 240 -6.54 3.15 0.56
CA TYR A 240 -7.14 2.82 1.85
C TYR A 240 -8.09 3.95 2.28
N ALA A 241 -8.82 3.76 3.37
CA ALA A 241 -9.65 4.82 3.96
C ALA A 241 -8.74 5.94 4.48
N CYS A 242 -8.99 7.18 4.06
CA CYS A 242 -8.17 8.32 4.44
C CYS A 242 -8.17 8.54 5.97
N ILE A 243 -6.99 8.79 6.53
CA ILE A 243 -6.78 9.01 7.96
C ILE A 243 -6.51 10.50 8.14
N CYS A 244 -7.54 11.27 8.50
CA CYS A 244 -7.43 12.72 8.68
C CYS A 244 -7.42 13.08 10.17
N ALA A 245 -6.37 12.69 10.89
CA ALA A 245 -6.35 12.83 12.35
C ALA A 245 -5.83 14.18 12.84
N THR A 246 -6.52 14.83 13.79
CA THR A 246 -6.07 16.09 14.41
C THR A 246 -6.04 16.08 15.94
N GLY A 247 -5.11 16.83 16.52
CA GLY A 247 -4.90 16.89 17.97
C GLY A 247 -4.67 15.50 18.56
N CYS A 248 -5.35 15.15 19.65
CA CYS A 248 -5.24 13.82 20.27
C CYS A 248 -5.52 12.64 19.30
N ASN A 249 -6.36 12.83 18.28
CA ASN A 249 -6.67 11.76 17.31
C ASN A 249 -5.42 11.35 16.51
N ALA A 250 -4.41 12.23 16.37
CA ALA A 250 -3.16 11.92 15.70
C ALA A 250 -2.33 10.82 16.40
N ALA A 251 -2.72 10.39 17.61
CA ALA A 251 -2.18 9.22 18.29
C ALA A 251 -2.89 7.90 17.93
N ILE A 252 -4.00 7.94 17.18
CA ILE A 252 -4.77 6.77 16.74
C ILE A 252 -4.29 6.41 15.33
N LEU A 253 -3.52 5.32 15.23
CA LEU A 253 -2.74 5.00 14.03
C LEU A 253 -3.59 4.86 12.75
N HIS A 254 -4.71 4.14 12.84
CA HIS A 254 -5.68 3.95 11.76
C HIS A 254 -7.02 4.65 12.08
N TYR A 255 -6.96 5.94 12.44
CA TYR A 255 -8.13 6.81 12.57
C TYR A 255 -8.88 6.92 11.22
N GLY A 256 -10.13 7.40 11.20
CA GLY A 256 -10.88 7.63 9.95
C GLY A 256 -11.79 6.48 9.52
N HIS A 257 -11.71 5.31 10.16
CA HIS A 257 -12.66 4.23 9.94
C HIS A 257 -14.08 4.58 10.44
N ALA A 258 -15.09 3.76 10.12
CA ALA A 258 -16.49 4.06 10.43
C ALA A 258 -16.83 4.34 11.91
N GLY A 259 -16.02 3.84 12.86
CA GLY A 259 -16.19 4.10 14.29
C GLY A 259 -15.59 5.43 14.74
N GLU A 260 -14.66 5.98 13.96
CA GLU A 260 -13.95 7.23 14.20
C GLU A 260 -13.81 8.01 12.87
N PRO A 261 -14.92 8.48 12.28
CA PRO A 261 -15.04 8.71 10.84
C PRO A 261 -14.61 10.12 10.40
N ASN A 262 -13.41 10.58 10.80
CA ASN A 262 -12.88 11.90 10.44
C ASN A 262 -13.87 13.05 10.76
N SER A 263 -14.51 13.03 11.93
CA SER A 263 -15.62 13.96 12.24
C SER A 263 -15.27 15.06 13.24
N LYS A 264 -14.03 15.07 13.75
CA LYS A 264 -13.59 16.10 14.70
C LYS A 264 -13.46 17.45 13.99
N GLU A 265 -13.78 18.51 14.73
CA GLU A 265 -13.46 19.86 14.29
C GLU A 265 -11.99 20.14 14.58
N ILE A 266 -11.28 20.60 13.55
CA ILE A 266 -9.88 20.98 13.58
C ILE A 266 -9.75 22.28 14.39
N LYS A 267 -8.98 22.26 15.47
CA LYS A 267 -8.83 23.44 16.36
C LYS A 267 -7.52 24.17 16.10
N ASP A 268 -7.47 25.44 16.50
CA ASP A 268 -6.21 26.18 16.52
C ASP A 268 -5.23 25.51 17.50
N GLY A 269 -3.97 25.39 17.09
CA GLY A 269 -2.94 24.71 17.86
C GLY A 269 -2.92 23.17 17.73
N ASP A 270 -3.91 22.54 17.08
CA ASP A 270 -3.85 21.11 16.81
C ASP A 270 -2.68 20.78 15.87
N ILE A 271 -1.99 19.67 16.14
CA ILE A 271 -1.19 18.99 15.12
C ILE A 271 -2.13 18.17 14.23
N CYS A 272 -1.93 18.23 12.92
CA CYS A 272 -2.56 17.34 11.95
C CYS A 272 -1.59 16.22 11.60
N ASN A 273 -2.10 15.00 11.46
CA ASN A 273 -1.37 13.85 10.97
C ASN A 273 -2.23 13.16 9.91
N PHE A 274 -2.06 13.58 8.65
CA PHE A 274 -2.92 13.17 7.56
C PHE A 274 -2.21 12.14 6.69
N ASP A 275 -2.77 10.95 6.70
CA ASP A 275 -2.25 9.76 6.03
C ASP A 275 -3.28 9.36 4.97
N MET A 276 -2.93 9.61 3.71
CA MET A 276 -3.82 9.49 2.56
C MET A 276 -3.06 9.14 1.28
N GLY A 277 -3.58 8.18 0.53
CA GLY A 277 -3.01 7.69 -0.72
C GLY A 277 -4.07 7.42 -1.78
N GLY A 278 -3.83 7.90 -3.01
CA GLY A 278 -4.64 7.59 -4.18
C GLY A 278 -4.27 6.23 -4.79
N GLU A 279 -5.21 5.61 -5.50
CA GLU A 279 -4.97 4.40 -6.30
C GLU A 279 -5.19 4.71 -7.80
N TYR A 280 -4.19 4.46 -8.64
CA TYR A 280 -4.31 4.59 -10.09
C TYR A 280 -4.10 3.24 -10.76
N TYR A 281 -5.13 2.78 -11.48
CA TYR A 281 -5.10 1.48 -12.16
C TYR A 281 -4.66 0.34 -11.23
N CYS A 282 -5.23 0.30 -10.01
CA CYS A 282 -4.89 -0.64 -8.94
C CYS A 282 -3.50 -0.49 -8.31
N TYR A 283 -2.63 0.43 -8.77
CA TYR A 283 -1.37 0.74 -8.10
C TYR A 283 -1.56 1.82 -7.02
N SER A 284 -0.95 1.58 -5.87
CA SER A 284 -1.14 2.37 -4.66
C SER A 284 -0.08 3.44 -4.46
N SER A 285 -0.42 4.44 -3.65
CA SER A 285 0.52 5.35 -2.97
C SER A 285 0.18 5.39 -1.49
N ASP A 286 1.14 5.73 -0.63
CA ASP A 286 0.94 5.81 0.82
C ASP A 286 1.79 6.95 1.39
N ILE A 287 1.13 8.05 1.77
CA ILE A 287 1.84 9.27 2.15
C ILE A 287 1.18 9.86 3.39
N THR A 288 1.99 10.03 4.42
CA THR A 288 1.62 10.78 5.63
C THR A 288 2.32 12.13 5.68
N CYS A 289 1.52 13.19 5.87
CA CYS A 289 1.98 14.55 6.14
C CYS A 289 1.49 15.02 7.52
N ALA A 290 2.42 15.47 8.36
CA ALA A 290 2.12 16.09 9.64
C ALA A 290 2.44 17.59 9.64
N TYR A 291 1.52 18.42 10.14
CA TYR A 291 1.68 19.88 10.14
C TYR A 291 0.70 20.57 11.10
N PRO A 292 0.99 21.80 11.57
CA PRO A 292 0.12 22.53 12.49
C PRO A 292 -1.13 23.05 11.78
N ALA A 293 -2.32 22.83 12.34
CA ALA A 293 -3.58 23.23 11.74
C ALA A 293 -3.67 24.74 11.41
N ASN A 294 -3.03 25.57 12.24
CA ASN A 294 -2.99 27.02 12.07
C ASN A 294 -1.85 27.53 11.16
N GLY A 295 -0.99 26.62 10.67
CA GLY A 295 0.11 26.95 9.76
C GLY A 295 1.40 27.43 10.44
N LYS A 296 1.51 27.35 11.77
CA LYS A 296 2.72 27.71 12.51
C LYS A 296 3.04 26.71 13.60
N PHE A 297 4.24 26.14 13.58
CA PHE A 297 4.63 25.16 14.57
C PHE A 297 4.94 25.85 15.91
N THR A 298 4.39 25.31 17.00
CA THR A 298 4.87 25.62 18.35
C THR A 298 6.22 24.95 18.60
N GLU A 299 6.96 25.39 19.61
CA GLU A 299 8.25 24.76 19.96
C GLU A 299 8.09 23.28 20.32
N ASP A 300 7.01 22.90 21.02
CA ASP A 300 6.73 21.50 21.33
C ASP A 300 6.39 20.67 20.09
N GLN A 301 5.65 21.25 19.14
CA GLN A 301 5.41 20.59 17.85
C GLN A 301 6.71 20.42 17.06
N LYS A 302 7.61 21.42 17.04
CA LYS A 302 8.92 21.32 16.37
C LYS A 302 9.79 20.23 16.98
N ILE A 303 9.79 20.08 18.31
CA ILE A 303 10.54 19.02 19.01
C ILE A 303 10.13 17.65 18.47
N VAL A 304 8.84 17.33 18.50
CA VAL A 304 8.34 16.02 18.07
C VAL A 304 8.52 15.84 16.56
N TYR A 305 8.16 16.86 15.78
CA TYR A 305 8.23 16.83 14.32
C TYR A 305 9.65 16.59 13.81
N ASN A 306 10.62 17.38 14.27
CA ASN A 306 12.01 17.25 13.83
C ASN A 306 12.65 15.94 14.32
N SER A 307 12.21 15.41 15.46
CA SER A 307 12.65 14.09 15.93
C SER A 307 12.26 12.99 14.95
N VAL A 308 11.01 13.02 14.46
CA VAL A 308 10.50 12.06 13.46
C VAL A 308 11.14 12.29 12.10
N LEU A 309 11.29 13.54 11.66
CA LEU A 309 11.97 13.88 10.40
C LEU A 309 13.40 13.35 10.37
N LYS A 310 14.13 13.50 11.49
CA LYS A 310 15.50 12.99 11.61
C LYS A 310 15.54 11.46 11.53
N ALA A 311 14.61 10.77 12.18
CA ALA A 311 14.50 9.31 12.09
C ALA A 311 14.19 8.85 10.65
N ASN A 312 13.25 9.51 9.97
CA ASN A 312 12.91 9.22 8.58
C ASN A 312 14.13 9.41 7.67
N ARG A 313 14.82 10.55 7.76
CA ARG A 313 16.00 10.83 6.92
C ARG A 313 17.19 9.92 7.24
N ALA A 314 17.36 9.51 8.50
CA ALA A 314 18.37 8.53 8.87
C ALA A 314 18.12 7.18 8.19
N VAL A 315 16.88 6.70 8.15
CA VAL A 315 16.50 5.47 7.44
C VAL A 315 16.69 5.63 5.94
N LEU A 316 16.17 6.70 5.34
CA LEU A 316 16.29 6.95 3.89
C LEU A 316 17.75 6.91 3.42
N HIS A 317 18.65 7.57 4.15
CA HIS A 317 20.08 7.58 3.79
C HIS A 317 20.78 6.22 4.01
N ALA A 318 20.26 5.38 4.91
CA ALA A 318 20.82 4.07 5.21
C ALA A 318 20.24 2.95 4.30
N ALA A 319 19.05 3.15 3.74
CA ALA A 319 18.35 2.19 2.91
C ALA A 319 19.10 1.94 1.59
N LYS A 320 19.50 0.69 1.39
CA LYS A 320 20.19 0.19 0.19
C LYS A 320 20.16 -1.35 0.17
N PRO A 321 20.50 -1.99 -0.97
CA PRO A 321 20.61 -3.44 -1.03
C PRO A 321 21.53 -4.03 0.06
N GLY A 322 21.12 -5.16 0.63
CA GLY A 322 21.88 -5.87 1.66
C GLY A 322 21.59 -5.45 3.11
N VAL A 323 20.78 -4.41 3.33
CA VAL A 323 20.40 -3.94 4.67
C VAL A 323 19.14 -4.65 5.16
N CYS A 324 19.12 -5.11 6.42
CA CYS A 324 17.93 -5.73 7.02
C CYS A 324 16.89 -4.68 7.43
N TRP A 325 15.62 -4.89 7.09
CA TRP A 325 14.55 -3.95 7.46
C TRP A 325 14.34 -3.83 8.97
N THR A 326 14.57 -4.91 9.71
CA THR A 326 14.54 -4.90 11.18
C THR A 326 15.59 -3.92 11.75
N ASP A 327 16.77 -3.86 11.14
CA ASP A 327 17.84 -2.93 11.58
C ASP A 327 17.48 -1.48 11.26
N MET A 328 16.75 -1.23 10.16
CA MET A 328 16.22 0.09 9.85
C MET A 328 15.20 0.55 10.90
N HIS A 329 14.32 -0.33 11.37
CA HIS A 329 13.39 0.01 12.46
C HIS A 329 14.15 0.39 13.74
N LEU A 330 15.18 -0.38 14.09
CA LEU A 330 16.04 -0.07 15.25
C LEU A 330 16.82 1.24 15.07
N LEU A 331 17.25 1.56 13.84
CA LEU A 331 17.88 2.85 13.51
C LEU A 331 16.92 4.02 13.73
N ALA A 332 15.68 3.92 13.24
CA ALA A 332 14.65 4.92 13.47
C ALA A 332 14.37 5.09 14.97
N GLU A 333 14.20 3.98 15.70
CA GLU A 333 13.95 3.98 17.15
C GLU A 333 15.10 4.63 17.93
N LYS A 334 16.36 4.28 17.60
CA LYS A 334 17.55 4.84 18.25
C LYS A 334 17.68 6.33 17.98
N THR A 335 17.40 6.75 16.75
CA THR A 335 17.41 8.16 16.35
C THR A 335 16.35 8.93 17.13
N LEU A 336 15.12 8.41 17.17
CA LEU A 336 14.00 9.01 17.90
C LEU A 336 14.31 9.16 19.40
N LEU A 337 14.77 8.09 20.06
CA LEU A 337 15.11 8.13 21.49
C LEU A 337 16.26 9.09 21.80
N THR A 338 17.21 9.24 20.89
CA THR A 338 18.30 10.20 21.04
C THR A 338 17.78 11.64 21.04
N GLU A 339 16.85 11.96 20.15
CA GLU A 339 16.22 13.29 20.12
C GLU A 339 15.29 13.51 21.32
N LEU A 340 14.46 12.53 21.69
CA LEU A 340 13.62 12.64 22.88
C LEU A 340 14.45 12.82 24.16
N LYS A 341 15.65 12.23 24.22
CA LYS A 341 16.61 12.43 25.31
C LYS A 341 17.17 13.85 25.32
N SER A 342 17.55 14.40 24.17
CA SER A 342 18.11 15.76 24.08
C SER A 342 17.10 16.84 24.51
N HIS A 343 15.80 16.56 24.31
CA HIS A 343 14.69 17.40 24.75
C HIS A 343 14.14 17.06 26.15
N GLY A 344 14.76 16.10 26.85
CA GLY A 344 14.45 15.78 28.24
C GLY A 344 13.14 15.00 28.45
N LEU A 345 12.55 14.40 27.42
CA LEU A 345 11.38 13.52 27.56
C LEU A 345 11.78 12.15 28.11
N VAL A 346 12.97 11.67 27.73
CA VAL A 346 13.58 10.44 28.27
C VAL A 346 14.99 10.72 28.80
N LYS A 347 15.54 9.80 29.60
CA LYS A 347 16.86 9.91 30.24
C LYS A 347 17.55 8.56 30.34
N GLY A 348 18.86 8.57 30.61
CA GLY A 348 19.68 7.37 30.71
C GLY A 348 20.39 7.01 29.41
N ASP A 349 20.87 5.78 29.30
CA ASP A 349 21.56 5.28 28.12
C ASP A 349 20.59 4.84 27.01
N VAL A 350 20.89 5.19 25.76
CA VAL A 350 19.99 4.93 24.62
C VAL A 350 20.02 3.45 24.22
N ASP A 351 21.16 2.78 24.33
CA ASP A 351 21.25 1.35 24.00
C ASP A 351 20.54 0.49 25.06
N GLU A 352 20.56 0.91 26.34
CA GLU A 352 19.69 0.35 27.37
C GLU A 352 18.20 0.54 27.06
N MET A 353 17.80 1.73 26.57
CA MET A 353 16.42 2.02 26.18
C MET A 353 15.94 1.15 25.01
N ILE A 354 16.79 0.95 24.00
CA ILE A 354 16.53 0.04 22.87
C ILE A 354 16.36 -1.40 23.36
N THR A 355 17.26 -1.87 24.22
CA THR A 355 17.17 -3.21 24.84
C THR A 355 15.87 -3.38 25.62
N ALA A 356 15.46 -2.35 26.37
CA ALA A 356 14.23 -2.35 27.14
C ALA A 356 12.96 -2.10 26.28
N ARG A 357 13.10 -1.89 24.97
CA ARG A 357 12.02 -1.55 24.02
C ARG A 357 11.23 -0.30 24.44
N VAL A 358 11.92 0.72 24.94
CA VAL A 358 11.31 2.01 25.32
C VAL A 358 10.77 2.74 24.09
N GLY A 359 11.45 2.66 22.95
CA GLY A 359 11.01 3.35 21.75
C GLY A 359 9.68 2.82 21.22
N ALA A 360 9.37 1.53 21.42
CA ALA A 360 8.05 0.96 21.10
C ALA A 360 6.87 1.58 21.88
N ILE A 361 7.14 2.37 22.95
CA ILE A 361 6.11 3.13 23.66
C ILE A 361 5.72 4.40 22.89
N PHE A 362 6.67 5.01 22.19
CA PHE A 362 6.44 6.20 21.36
C PHE A 362 6.21 5.84 19.88
N PHE A 363 6.66 4.67 19.45
CA PHE A 363 6.64 4.19 18.06
C PHE A 363 6.20 2.72 18.02
N PRO A 364 4.89 2.43 18.21
CA PRO A 364 4.39 1.07 18.41
C PRO A 364 4.15 0.25 17.13
N HIS A 365 4.12 0.90 15.96
CA HIS A 365 3.93 0.23 14.66
C HIS A 365 5.27 -0.15 14.01
N GLY A 366 5.20 -0.89 12.90
CA GLY A 366 6.37 -1.18 12.08
C GLY A 366 6.91 0.09 11.40
N LEU A 367 8.18 0.08 10.98
CA LEU A 367 8.79 1.22 10.28
C LEU A 367 8.21 1.49 8.90
N GLY A 368 7.60 0.47 8.31
CA GLY A 368 7.04 0.52 6.98
C GLY A 368 6.92 -0.89 6.42
N HIS A 369 6.48 -0.94 5.18
CA HIS A 369 6.02 -2.16 4.52
C HIS A 369 6.25 -2.09 3.03
N PHE A 370 6.13 -3.23 2.35
CA PHE A 370 6.09 -3.20 0.88
C PHE A 370 4.84 -2.46 0.40
N MET A 371 4.98 -1.78 -0.72
CA MET A 371 3.87 -1.11 -1.43
C MET A 371 3.91 -1.49 -2.91
N GLY A 372 2.74 -1.65 -3.54
CA GLY A 372 2.62 -1.95 -4.96
C GLY A 372 1.18 -1.83 -5.42
N ILE A 373 0.59 -2.95 -5.86
CA ILE A 373 -0.85 -2.99 -6.17
C ILE A 373 -1.65 -2.82 -4.87
N ASP A 374 -1.27 -3.55 -3.83
CA ASP A 374 -1.84 -3.34 -2.50
C ASP A 374 -0.96 -2.34 -1.71
N VAL A 375 -1.59 -1.54 -0.85
CA VAL A 375 -0.89 -0.59 0.03
C VAL A 375 0.05 -1.32 0.99
N HIS A 376 -0.46 -2.34 1.67
CA HIS A 376 0.33 -3.37 2.34
C HIS A 376 0.56 -4.52 1.36
N ASP A 377 1.61 -4.40 0.55
CA ASP A 377 1.89 -5.34 -0.53
C ASP A 377 2.43 -6.68 -0.04
N VAL A 378 2.27 -7.70 -0.89
CA VAL A 378 2.56 -9.10 -0.55
C VAL A 378 4.05 -9.40 -0.40
N GLY A 379 4.38 -10.58 0.14
CA GLY A 379 5.75 -11.12 0.15
C GLY A 379 6.63 -10.62 1.30
N GLY A 380 6.06 -9.89 2.27
CA GLY A 380 6.78 -9.40 3.46
C GLY A 380 7.37 -10.51 4.34
N TYR A 381 6.63 -11.61 4.51
CA TYR A 381 7.07 -12.83 5.20
C TYR A 381 6.82 -14.05 4.29
N PRO A 382 7.82 -14.48 3.49
CA PRO A 382 7.69 -15.72 2.73
C PRO A 382 7.51 -16.93 3.66
N GLU A 383 6.94 -18.02 3.14
CA GLU A 383 6.62 -19.22 3.94
C GLU A 383 7.84 -19.84 4.65
N VAL A 384 9.04 -19.65 4.10
CA VAL A 384 10.29 -20.21 4.63
C VAL A 384 11.34 -19.11 4.77
N GLY A 385 12.10 -19.16 5.87
CA GLY A 385 13.38 -18.45 6.03
C GLY A 385 13.32 -17.14 6.79
N ILE A 386 12.14 -16.53 6.99
CA ILE A 386 12.01 -15.24 7.68
C ILE A 386 10.87 -15.30 8.69
N GLU A 387 11.21 -15.10 9.97
CA GLU A 387 10.24 -15.12 11.06
C GLU A 387 9.93 -13.71 11.57
N ARG A 388 8.67 -13.53 12.00
CA ARG A 388 8.22 -12.29 12.63
C ARG A 388 8.70 -12.26 14.08
N SER A 389 9.31 -11.15 14.48
CA SER A 389 9.72 -10.93 15.87
C SER A 389 8.51 -10.89 16.81
N ASN A 390 8.67 -11.33 18.06
CA ASN A 390 7.64 -11.19 19.10
C ASN A 390 7.84 -9.95 19.99
N LEU A 391 8.88 -9.14 19.73
CA LEU A 391 9.19 -7.97 20.55
C LEU A 391 8.24 -6.79 20.27
N PRO A 392 7.93 -5.94 21.27
CA PRO A 392 7.21 -4.68 21.05
C PRO A 392 7.82 -3.82 19.93
N GLY A 393 6.97 -3.23 19.09
CA GLY A 393 7.37 -2.52 17.86
C GLY A 393 7.69 -3.49 16.72
N LEU A 394 8.73 -4.31 16.88
CA LEU A 394 9.22 -5.22 15.84
C LEU A 394 8.20 -6.26 15.37
N ARG A 395 7.30 -6.72 16.25
CA ARG A 395 6.22 -7.64 15.87
C ARG A 395 5.25 -7.06 14.85
N SER A 396 5.17 -5.73 14.80
CA SER A 396 4.28 -4.97 13.92
C SER A 396 4.92 -4.65 12.56
N LEU A 397 6.20 -4.99 12.33
CA LEU A 397 6.83 -4.87 11.02
C LEU A 397 6.12 -5.76 10.00
N ARG A 398 5.82 -5.26 8.81
CA ARG A 398 5.17 -6.08 7.76
C ARG A 398 6.17 -6.88 6.92
N THR A 399 7.46 -6.62 7.10
CA THR A 399 8.54 -7.46 6.58
C THR A 399 9.74 -7.46 7.52
N ALA A 400 10.51 -8.55 7.53
CA ALA A 400 11.84 -8.61 8.15
C ALA A 400 12.92 -8.95 7.11
N ARG A 401 12.63 -8.68 5.82
CA ARG A 401 13.51 -9.01 4.70
C ARG A 401 14.75 -8.12 4.68
N VAL A 402 15.78 -8.66 4.03
CA VAL A 402 16.92 -7.88 3.56
C VAL A 402 16.49 -7.15 2.28
N LEU A 403 16.74 -5.85 2.25
CA LEU A 403 16.43 -4.98 1.12
C LEU A 403 17.21 -5.41 -0.12
N GLN A 404 16.53 -5.37 -1.25
CA GLN A 404 17.06 -5.69 -2.57
C GLN A 404 16.55 -4.67 -3.57
N GLU A 405 17.32 -4.44 -4.64
CA GLU A 405 16.94 -3.54 -5.72
C GLU A 405 15.57 -3.91 -6.31
N GLY A 406 14.75 -2.91 -6.60
CA GLY A 406 13.40 -3.07 -7.15
C GLY A 406 12.30 -3.31 -6.11
N MET A 407 12.64 -3.47 -4.83
CA MET A 407 11.65 -3.43 -3.75
C MET A 407 11.14 -2.00 -3.56
N VAL A 408 9.83 -1.84 -3.40
CA VAL A 408 9.18 -0.56 -3.06
C VAL A 408 8.63 -0.66 -1.65
N LEU A 409 8.98 0.31 -0.79
CA LEU A 409 8.58 0.34 0.61
C LEU A 409 8.12 1.73 1.06
N THR A 410 7.32 1.78 2.11
CA THR A 410 7.11 2.98 2.92
C THR A 410 8.25 3.14 3.95
N ILE A 411 8.64 4.39 4.23
CA ILE A 411 9.47 4.78 5.39
C ILE A 411 8.64 5.73 6.24
N GLU A 412 8.02 5.20 7.30
CA GLU A 412 6.98 5.88 8.07
C GLU A 412 7.25 5.92 9.59
N PRO A 413 8.43 6.38 10.07
CA PRO A 413 8.61 6.50 11.51
C PRO A 413 7.59 7.49 12.11
N GLY A 414 7.23 7.24 13.36
CA GLY A 414 6.30 8.10 14.09
C GLY A 414 6.66 8.22 15.57
N CYS A 415 6.12 9.28 16.19
CA CYS A 415 6.23 9.54 17.61
C CYS A 415 4.86 9.96 18.15
N TYR A 416 4.30 9.15 19.04
CA TYR A 416 2.94 9.31 19.57
C TYR A 416 2.95 9.29 21.09
N PHE A 417 2.04 10.06 21.68
CA PHE A 417 1.81 10.10 23.12
C PHE A 417 0.51 9.36 23.45
N ILE A 418 0.56 8.04 23.34
CA ILE A 418 -0.59 7.16 23.55
C ILE A 418 -0.70 6.83 25.05
N GLU A 419 -1.66 7.45 25.74
CA GLU A 419 -1.81 7.33 27.20
C GLU A 419 -1.91 5.88 27.69
N SER A 420 -2.62 5.01 26.96
CA SER A 420 -2.85 3.62 27.35
C SER A 420 -1.59 2.76 27.39
N ILE A 421 -0.50 3.17 26.73
CA ILE A 421 0.80 2.48 26.77
C ILE A 421 1.86 3.29 27.51
N LEU A 422 1.84 4.62 27.41
CA LEU A 422 2.84 5.49 28.02
C LEU A 422 2.65 5.61 29.53
N VAL A 423 1.42 5.77 30.02
CA VAL A 423 1.16 5.89 31.47
C VAL A 423 1.53 4.61 32.23
N PRO A 424 1.17 3.39 31.77
CA PRO A 424 1.67 2.16 32.39
C PRO A 424 3.19 2.03 32.31
N ALA A 425 3.82 2.39 31.18
CA ALA A 425 5.28 2.30 31.02
C ALA A 425 6.04 3.20 32.01
N MET A 426 5.51 4.37 32.34
CA MET A 426 6.09 5.26 33.35
C MET A 426 5.97 4.72 34.79
N LYS A 427 5.14 3.69 35.03
CA LYS A 427 4.96 3.02 36.33
C LYS A 427 5.65 1.66 36.40
N ASP A 428 6.05 1.09 35.27
CA ASP A 428 6.77 -0.19 35.19
C ASP A 428 8.18 -0.06 35.77
N GLU A 429 8.51 -0.84 36.80
CA GLU A 429 9.80 -0.72 37.51
C GLU A 429 11.03 -0.82 36.58
N LYS A 430 10.92 -1.57 35.48
CA LYS A 430 12.04 -1.77 34.54
C LYS A 430 12.21 -0.60 33.59
N LYS A 431 11.13 0.10 33.22
CA LYS A 431 11.15 1.21 32.25
C LYS A 431 11.02 2.60 32.86
N ALA A 432 10.39 2.74 34.03
CA ALA A 432 10.12 4.02 34.69
C ALA A 432 11.38 4.89 34.83
N LYS A 433 12.54 4.26 35.05
CA LYS A 433 13.85 4.93 35.14
C LYS A 433 14.23 5.75 33.90
N PHE A 434 13.69 5.43 32.72
CA PHE A 434 14.01 6.10 31.46
C PHE A 434 13.13 7.30 31.15
N PHE A 435 12.01 7.50 31.84
CA PHE A 435 11.08 8.58 31.52
C PHE A 435 11.30 9.82 32.40
N CYS A 436 10.94 10.98 31.87
CA CYS A 436 10.86 12.25 32.59
C CYS A 436 9.39 12.71 32.67
N PRO A 437 8.60 12.24 33.68
CA PRO A 437 7.16 12.45 33.72
C PRO A 437 6.74 13.91 33.68
N ASP A 438 7.45 14.80 34.38
CA ASP A 438 7.14 16.23 34.43
C ASP A 438 7.20 16.90 33.05
N VAL A 439 8.12 16.44 32.20
CA VAL A 439 8.25 16.93 30.81
C VAL A 439 7.19 16.27 29.93
N ILE A 440 7.03 14.95 30.02
CA ILE A 440 6.06 14.16 29.24
C ILE A 440 4.62 14.64 29.45
N GLN A 441 4.27 15.09 30.66
CA GLN A 441 2.94 15.56 31.00
C GLN A 441 2.43 16.66 30.04
N ARG A 442 3.34 17.48 29.50
CA ARG A 442 3.03 18.54 28.51
C ARG A 442 2.57 17.98 27.17
N PHE A 443 2.95 16.75 26.84
CA PHE A 443 2.71 16.10 25.55
C PHE A 443 1.60 15.05 25.58
N LEU A 444 1.02 14.70 26.74
CA LEU A 444 0.01 13.62 26.81
C LEU A 444 -1.22 13.84 25.92
N LYS A 445 -1.57 15.09 25.64
CA LYS A 445 -2.67 15.46 24.73
C LYS A 445 -2.19 15.98 23.37
N PHE A 446 -0.91 15.82 23.07
CA PHE A 446 -0.30 16.25 21.80
C PHE A 446 -0.88 15.47 20.61
N GLY A 447 -1.17 14.18 20.80
CA GLY A 447 -1.44 13.26 19.70
C GLY A 447 -0.14 12.58 19.24
N GLY A 448 0.26 12.82 18.00
CA GLY A 448 1.50 12.33 17.46
C GLY A 448 1.85 12.88 16.08
N VAL A 449 3.02 12.52 15.60
CA VAL A 449 3.54 12.84 14.26
C VAL A 449 4.03 11.56 13.60
N ARG A 450 3.66 11.36 12.35
CA ARG A 450 4.23 10.39 11.41
C ARG A 450 4.67 11.14 10.15
N ILE A 451 5.81 10.75 9.61
CA ILE A 451 6.31 11.24 8.32
C ILE A 451 6.60 10.01 7.48
N GLU A 452 5.82 9.87 6.41
CA GLU A 452 5.85 8.69 5.56
C GLU A 452 6.17 9.05 4.13
N ASP A 453 7.24 8.45 3.64
CA ASP A 453 7.69 8.56 2.27
C ASP A 453 7.65 7.18 1.59
N ASP A 454 7.23 7.18 0.33
CA ASP A 454 7.29 6.04 -0.58
C ASP A 454 8.67 6.00 -1.24
N VAL A 455 9.36 4.86 -1.19
CA VAL A 455 10.70 4.69 -1.78
C VAL A 455 10.83 3.43 -2.61
N VAL A 456 11.68 3.48 -3.63
CA VAL A 456 12.22 2.30 -4.30
C VAL A 456 13.68 2.09 -3.93
N ILE A 457 14.05 0.85 -3.61
CA ILE A 457 15.45 0.47 -3.41
C ILE A 457 16.12 0.37 -4.78
N THR A 458 17.19 1.14 -4.96
CA THR A 458 18.03 1.16 -6.18
C THR A 458 19.30 0.33 -5.97
N ALA A 459 20.11 0.14 -7.01
CA ALA A 459 21.39 -0.56 -6.90
C ALA A 459 22.33 -0.03 -5.79
N THR A 460 22.24 1.26 -5.45
CA THR A 460 23.18 1.93 -4.51
C THR A 460 22.54 2.58 -3.30
N GLY A 461 21.20 2.62 -3.21
CA GLY A 461 20.49 3.40 -2.20
C GLY A 461 18.98 3.24 -2.28
N ALA A 462 18.26 4.32 -2.00
CA ALA A 462 16.82 4.44 -2.17
C ALA A 462 16.48 5.75 -2.91
N GLU A 463 15.43 5.72 -3.72
CA GLU A 463 14.86 6.88 -4.44
C GLU A 463 13.48 7.18 -3.86
N LEU A 464 13.20 8.45 -3.56
CA LEU A 464 11.88 8.93 -3.14
C LEU A 464 10.91 8.98 -4.34
N LEU A 465 9.69 8.50 -4.14
CA LEU A 465 8.62 8.51 -5.16
C LEU A 465 7.62 9.66 -4.96
N ASN A 466 7.51 10.16 -3.73
CA ASN A 466 6.66 11.30 -3.37
C ASN A 466 7.48 12.60 -3.23
N ASP A 467 6.80 13.74 -3.41
CA ASP A 467 7.41 15.07 -3.32
C ASP A 467 6.47 16.04 -2.58
N VAL A 468 6.67 16.16 -1.27
CA VAL A 468 5.89 17.01 -0.38
C VAL A 468 6.81 17.81 0.55
N PRO A 469 6.37 18.98 1.05
CA PRO A 469 7.09 19.75 2.07
C PRO A 469 7.41 18.92 3.33
N ARG A 470 8.67 18.98 3.80
CA ARG A 470 9.15 18.13 4.92
C ARG A 470 9.92 18.89 5.99
N THR A 471 10.53 20.02 5.68
CA THR A 471 11.08 20.89 6.74
C THR A 471 9.98 21.76 7.34
N VAL A 472 10.19 22.22 8.57
CA VAL A 472 9.28 23.17 9.23
C VAL A 472 9.09 24.41 8.34
N GLU A 473 10.18 24.91 7.76
CA GLU A 473 10.20 26.07 6.89
C GLU A 473 9.38 25.86 5.61
N GLU A 474 9.56 24.73 4.93
CA GLU A 474 8.81 24.39 3.73
C GLU A 474 7.31 24.29 4.03
N ILE A 475 6.92 23.58 5.09
CA ILE A 475 5.52 23.41 5.47
C ILE A 475 4.88 24.76 5.80
N GLU A 476 5.51 25.57 6.65
CA GLU A 476 4.97 26.88 6.99
C GLU A 476 4.86 27.80 5.76
N ALA A 477 5.81 27.72 4.83
CA ALA A 477 5.78 28.48 3.58
C ALA A 477 4.61 28.03 2.67
N THR A 478 4.43 26.73 2.47
CA THR A 478 3.33 26.17 1.68
C THR A 478 1.97 26.54 2.27
N MET A 479 1.81 26.39 3.59
CA MET A 479 0.55 26.74 4.27
C MET A 479 0.27 28.25 4.23
N ALA A 480 1.31 29.09 4.27
CA ALA A 480 1.16 30.55 4.14
C ALA A 480 0.79 30.98 2.71
N GLU A 481 1.29 30.28 1.68
CA GLU A 481 0.92 30.54 0.28
C GLU A 481 -0.59 30.42 0.08
N GLY A 482 -1.22 29.37 0.61
CA GLY A 482 -2.66 29.17 0.50
C GLY A 482 -3.52 30.11 1.34
N ARG A 483 -2.92 30.92 2.22
CA ARG A 483 -3.59 31.91 3.09
C ARG A 483 -3.59 33.33 2.54
N LYS A 484 -2.86 33.58 1.46
CA LYS A 484 -2.94 34.82 0.69
C LYS A 484 -4.21 34.83 -0.13
#